data_AF-A0A3R7R898-F1
#
_entry.id   AF-A0A3R7R898-F1
#
_cell.length_a   1.000
_cell.length_b   1.000
_cell.length_c   1.000
_cell.angle_alpha   90.00
_cell.angle_beta   90.00
_cell.angle_gamma   90.00
#
_symmetry.space_group_name_H-M   'P 1'
#
loop_
_entity.id
_entity.type
_entity.pdbx_description
1 polymer ?
#
loop_
_entity_poly.entity_id
_entity_poly.type
_entity_poly.pdbx_seq_one_letter_code
_entity_poly.pdbx_strand_id
1 'polypeptide(L)' 'MNDFDESILPFLICPKTGKDLFYDKKKNILHTADKKNIYKIKKGVPLLVAE' A
#
# COMPACT_ATOMS: atom_id res chain seq x y z
N MET A 1 6.70 -15.08 6.46
CA MET A 1 5.47 -15.04 5.65
C MET A 1 5.00 -13.60 5.61
N ASN A 2 4.62 -13.08 4.44
CA ASN A 2 3.96 -11.79 4.34
C ASN A 2 2.46 -12.05 4.47
N ASP A 3 1.83 -11.47 5.47
CA ASP A 3 0.40 -11.66 5.76
C ASP A 3 -0.50 -10.79 4.87
N PHE A 4 0.08 -9.99 3.97
CA PHE A 4 -0.66 -9.12 3.07
C PHE A 4 -1.24 -9.93 1.90
N ASP A 5 -2.56 -9.84 1.73
CA ASP A 5 -3.25 -10.45 0.61
C ASP A 5 -3.08 -9.58 -0.66
N GLU A 6 -2.20 -9.99 -1.57
CA GLU A 6 -1.96 -9.24 -2.81
C GLU A 6 -3.19 -9.20 -3.73
N SER A 7 -4.20 -10.06 -3.53
CA SER A 7 -5.43 -10.07 -4.33
C SER A 7 -6.29 -8.82 -4.13
N ILE A 8 -6.12 -8.12 -2.99
CA ILE A 8 -6.86 -6.89 -2.73
C ILE A 8 -6.21 -5.64 -3.37
N LEU A 9 -4.98 -5.76 -3.87
CA LEU A 9 -4.21 -4.63 -4.41
C LEU A 9 -4.94 -3.84 -5.52
N PRO A 10 -5.66 -4.47 -6.48
CA PRO A 10 -6.40 -3.74 -7.51
C PRO A 10 -7.52 -2.83 -6.98
N PHE A 11 -7.97 -3.05 -5.73
CA PHE A 11 -8.99 -2.24 -5.08
C PHE A 11 -8.40 -1.15 -4.19
N LEU A 12 -7.08 -1.14 -3.99
CA LEU A 12 -6.40 -0.18 -3.14
C LEU A 12 -5.89 1.02 -3.94
N ILE A 13 -6.39 2.20 -3.58
CA ILE A 13 -5.93 3.48 -4.13
C ILE A 13 -5.30 4.35 -3.03
N CYS A 14 -4.45 5.27 -3.44
CA CYS A 14 -3.84 6.25 -2.57
C CYS A 14 -4.92 7.19 -2.02
N PRO A 15 -5.18 7.22 -0.70
CA PRO A 15 -6.25 8.05 -0.12
C PRO A 15 -6.00 9.56 -0.30
N LYS A 16 -4.75 9.99 -0.51
CA LYS A 16 -4.39 11.40 -0.74
C LYS A 16 -4.57 11.86 -2.18
N THR A 17 -4.40 10.98 -3.17
CA THR A 17 -4.29 11.38 -4.59
C THR A 17 -5.21 10.61 -5.54
N GLY A 18 -5.86 9.55 -5.09
CA GLY A 18 -6.66 8.65 -5.91
C GLY A 18 -5.85 7.77 -6.89
N LYS A 19 -4.52 7.85 -6.88
CA LYS A 19 -3.65 7.06 -7.76
C LYS A 19 -3.47 5.62 -7.26
N ASP A 20 -3.10 4.72 -8.16
CA ASP A 20 -2.79 3.33 -7.83
C ASP A 20 -1.65 3.18 -6.81
N LEU A 21 -1.75 2.11 -6.02
CA LEU A 21 -0.71 1.68 -5.07
C LEU A 21 0.02 0.45 -5.59
N PHE A 22 1.32 0.43 -5.35
CA PHE A 22 2.23 -0.65 -5.71
C PHE A 22 2.77 -1.30 -4.43
N TYR A 23 2.75 -2.63 -4.37
CA TYR A 23 3.28 -3.38 -3.25
C TYR A 23 4.78 -3.66 -3.43
N ASP A 24 5.59 -3.16 -2.50
CA ASP A 24 7.00 -3.56 -2.35
C ASP A 24 7.08 -4.69 -1.32
N LYS A 25 7.15 -5.92 -1.82
CA LYS A 25 7.24 -7.14 -1.02
C LYS A 25 8.51 -7.23 -0.16
N LYS A 26 9.62 -6.62 -0.61
CA LYS A 26 10.90 -6.64 0.13
C LYS A 26 10.83 -5.76 1.37
N LYS A 27 10.14 -4.62 1.25
CA LYS A 27 9.98 -3.64 2.35
C LYS A 27 8.67 -3.78 3.11
N ASN A 28 7.74 -4.59 2.61
CA ASN A 28 6.40 -4.78 3.13
C ASN A 28 5.62 -3.45 3.26
N ILE A 29 5.61 -2.66 2.17
CA ILE A 29 4.95 -1.35 2.07
C ILE A 29 4.12 -1.25 0.79
N LEU A 30 3.11 -0.39 0.81
CA LEU A 30 2.47 0.12 -0.39
C LEU A 30 3.02 1.50 -0.71
N HIS A 31 3.19 1.84 -1.99
CA HIS A 31 3.63 3.17 -2.39
C HIS A 31 3.01 3.61 -3.71
N THR A 32 2.91 4.91 -3.94
CA THR A 32 2.59 5.44 -5.28
C THR A 32 3.77 5.24 -6.24
N ALA A 33 3.52 5.29 -7.56
CA ALA A 33 4.58 5.11 -8.56
C ALA A 33 5.75 6.10 -8.40
N ASP A 34 5.44 7.34 -8.03
CA ASP A 34 6.41 8.41 -7.74
C ASP A 34 7.08 8.29 -6.35
N LYS A 35 6.67 7.29 -5.54
CA LYS A 35 7.14 7.03 -4.18
C LYS A 35 6.96 8.20 -3.20
N LYS A 36 6.11 9.18 -3.52
CA LYS A 36 5.82 10.32 -2.63
C LYS A 36 4.94 9.93 -1.46
N ASN A 37 4.02 8.98 -1.66
CA ASN A 37 3.18 8.44 -0.59
C ASN A 37 3.58 6.99 -0.34
N ILE A 38 3.87 6.67 0.92
CA ILE A 38 4.30 5.34 1.36
C ILE A 38 3.46 4.94 2.57
N TYR A 39 2.87 3.76 2.52
CA TYR A 39 1.99 3.21 3.53
C TYR A 39 2.58 1.91 4.07
N LYS A 40 2.62 1.78 5.40
CA LYS A 40 3.11 0.58 6.07
C LYS A 40 2.01 -0.48 6.10
N ILE A 41 2.41 -1.74 6.04
CA ILE A 41 1.53 -2.87 6.31
C ILE A 41 1.87 -3.44 7.69
N LYS A 42 0.87 -3.56 8.57
CA LYS A 42 1.00 -4.19 9.89
C LYS A 42 0.04 -5.35 10.01
N LYS A 43 0.57 -6.55 10.28
CA LYS A 43 -0.22 -7.80 10.44
C LYS A 43 -1.16 -8.04 9.25
N GLY A 44 -0.65 -7.86 8.02
CA GLY A 44 -1.42 -8.00 6.79
C GLY A 44 -2.35 -6.84 6.44
N VAL A 45 -2.50 -5.84 7.32
CA VAL A 45 -3.40 -4.69 7.11
C VAL A 45 -2.60 -3.46 6.65
N PRO A 46 -2.87 -2.91 5.45
CA PRO A 46 -2.31 -1.63 5.03
C PRO A 46 -2.90 -0.46 5.82
N LEU A 47 -2.04 0.45 6.28
CA LEU A 47 -2.45 1.65 7.00
C LEU A 47 -2.58 2.82 6.01
N LEU A 48 -3.75 2.96 5.38
CA LEU A 48 -4.06 4.02 4.41
C LEU A 48 -4.71 5.22 5.09
N VAL A 49 -3.91 6.06 5.74
CA VAL A 49 -4.40 7.28 6.41
C VAL A 49 -4.12 8.50 5.51
N ALA A 50 -5.17 9.23 5.15
CA ALA A 50 -5.03 10.59 4.62
C ALA A 50 -4.89 11.53 5.83
N GLU A 51 -3.73 12.16 5.95
CA GLU A 51 -3.57 13.39 6.74
C GLU A 51 -4.17 14.57 5.98
#